data_AF-A0A837IJY2-F1
#
_entry.id   AF-A0A837IJY2-F1
#
_cell.length_a   1.000
_cell.length_b   1.000
_cell.length_c   1.000
_cell.angle_alpha   90.00
_cell.angle_beta   90.00
_cell.angle_gamma   90.00
#
_symmetry.space_group_name_H-M   'P 1'
#
loop_
_entity.id
_entity.type
_entity.pdbx_description
1 polymer ?
#
loop_
_entity_poly.entity_id
_entity_poly.type
_entity_poly.pdbx_seq_one_letter_code
_entity_poly.pdbx_strand_id
1 'polypeptide(L)'
;MKLTKIDFSKFSYPLKVLLEGNTDTWYSLLSVIEDLTPQQLVYKHPNYAQRCIAEMINHALDTQYGFYTQNLVLGQSYQPLYADLPGTVTEAQKRIAETFAKTVEVWKSLQPKDFIKEIKTEWGQTLAGELALFQSITHTHYHVSEVCFLRGLGGFPTKVMG
;
A
#
# COMPACT_ATOMS: atom_id res chain seq x y z
N MET A 1 10.19 3.67 -12.07
CA MET A 1 8.93 3.60 -12.85
C MET A 1 7.94 4.65 -12.34
N LYS A 2 6.95 5.11 -13.12
CA LYS A 2 6.02 6.18 -12.70
C LYS A 2 4.61 5.62 -12.44
N LEU A 3 3.96 6.09 -11.37
CA LEU A 3 2.55 5.80 -11.10
C LEU A 3 1.63 6.54 -12.09
N THR A 4 0.44 6.00 -12.32
CA THR A 4 -0.59 6.64 -13.16
C THR A 4 -0.92 8.03 -12.62
N LYS A 5 -0.92 9.05 -13.49
CA LYS A 5 -1.28 10.41 -13.10
C LYS A 5 -2.79 10.51 -12.86
N ILE A 6 -3.16 11.21 -11.79
CA ILE A 6 -4.56 11.49 -11.44
C ILE A 6 -4.78 13.00 -11.56
N ASP A 7 -5.85 13.39 -12.23
CA ASP A 7 -6.32 14.76 -12.25
C ASP A 7 -7.26 14.98 -11.05
N PHE A 8 -6.69 15.46 -9.94
CA PHE A 8 -7.42 15.63 -8.68
C PHE A 8 -8.54 16.67 -8.74
N SER A 9 -8.54 17.56 -9.74
CA SER A 9 -9.58 18.58 -9.92
C SER A 9 -10.94 17.99 -10.33
N LYS A 10 -10.96 16.74 -10.82
CA LYS A 10 -12.17 16.02 -11.22
C LYS A 10 -12.92 15.37 -10.07
N PHE A 11 -12.38 15.39 -8.86
CA PHE A 11 -12.93 14.66 -7.72
C PHE A 11 -13.25 15.61 -6.56
N SER A 12 -14.28 15.24 -5.80
CA SER A 12 -14.66 15.89 -4.55
C SER A 12 -14.36 14.99 -3.35
N TYR A 13 -14.52 15.53 -2.14
CA TYR A 13 -14.53 14.73 -0.93
C TYR A 13 -15.63 13.64 -0.98
N PRO A 14 -15.38 12.43 -0.43
CA PRO A 14 -14.14 11.97 0.20
C PRO A 14 -13.08 11.45 -0.77
N LEU A 15 -13.48 11.08 -1.99
CA LEU A 15 -12.61 10.41 -2.96
C LEU A 15 -11.34 11.20 -3.31
N LYS A 16 -11.43 12.53 -3.43
CA LYS A 16 -10.26 13.38 -3.71
C LYS A 16 -9.15 13.17 -2.67
N VAL A 17 -9.49 13.27 -1.39
CA VAL A 17 -8.53 13.16 -0.27
C VAL A 17 -7.93 11.76 -0.22
N LEU A 18 -8.76 10.74 -0.44
CA LEU A 18 -8.29 9.36 -0.50
C LEU A 18 -7.28 9.16 -1.64
N LEU A 19 -7.57 9.66 -2.85
CA LEU A 19 -6.66 9.53 -3.99
C LEU A 19 -5.36 10.31 -3.78
N GLU A 20 -5.41 11.50 -3.18
CA GLU A 20 -4.23 12.29 -2.83
C GLU A 20 -3.33 11.53 -1.85
N GLY A 21 -3.88 11.07 -0.73
CA GLY A 21 -3.13 10.31 0.29
C GLY A 21 -2.59 8.99 -0.23
N ASN A 22 -3.36 8.27 -1.06
CA ASN A 22 -2.91 7.04 -1.70
C ASN A 22 -1.73 7.30 -2.65
N THR A 23 -1.82 8.36 -3.46
CA THR A 23 -0.76 8.74 -4.41
C THR A 23 0.53 9.07 -3.68
N ASP A 24 0.46 9.93 -2.66
CA ASP A 24 1.62 10.31 -1.85
C ASP A 24 2.28 9.10 -1.17
N THR A 25 1.46 8.22 -0.60
CA THR A 25 1.93 7.01 0.09
C THR A 25 2.69 6.07 -0.84
N TRP A 26 2.15 5.77 -2.03
CA TRP A 26 2.84 4.87 -2.96
C TRP A 26 4.07 5.52 -3.60
N TYR A 27 4.08 6.84 -3.84
CA TYR A 27 5.31 7.52 -4.25
C TYR A 27 6.38 7.41 -3.17
N SER A 28 6.01 7.64 -1.91
CA SER A 28 6.92 7.48 -0.78
C SER A 28 7.47 6.05 -0.69
N LEU A 29 6.63 5.03 -0.85
CA LEU A 29 7.07 3.64 -0.86
C LEU A 29 8.04 3.36 -2.02
N LEU A 30 7.72 3.83 -3.23
CA LEU A 30 8.60 3.67 -4.40
C LEU A 30 9.97 4.32 -4.18
N SER A 31 10.00 5.50 -3.56
CA SER A 31 11.22 6.24 -3.24
C SER A 31 12.08 5.48 -2.23
N VAL A 32 11.50 4.95 -1.15
CA VAL A 32 12.30 4.28 -0.11
C VAL A 32 12.84 2.91 -0.53
N ILE A 33 12.41 2.35 -1.67
CA ILE A 33 12.92 1.07 -2.19
C ILE A 33 13.81 1.20 -3.44
N GLU A 34 14.00 2.40 -3.97
CA GLU A 34 14.44 2.61 -5.37
C GLU A 34 15.84 2.08 -5.75
N ASP A 35 16.69 1.84 -4.77
CA ASP A 35 18.11 1.49 -4.91
C ASP A 35 18.49 0.19 -4.19
N LEU A 36 17.51 -0.54 -3.65
CA LEU A 36 17.78 -1.78 -2.93
C LEU A 36 18.30 -2.87 -3.88
N THR A 37 19.34 -3.58 -3.44
CA THR A 37 19.74 -4.83 -4.09
C THR A 37 18.76 -5.96 -3.73
N PRO A 38 18.73 -7.07 -4.50
CA PRO A 38 17.95 -8.24 -4.14
C PRO A 38 18.21 -8.76 -2.72
N GLN A 39 19.46 -8.74 -2.26
CA GLN A 39 19.84 -9.17 -0.92
C GLN A 39 19.26 -8.25 0.16
N GLN A 40 19.22 -6.94 -0.10
CA GLN A 40 18.67 -5.96 0.83
C GLN A 40 17.13 -6.05 0.92
N LEU A 41 16.45 -6.40 -0.18
CA LEU A 41 15.00 -6.61 -0.19
C LEU A 41 14.55 -7.73 0.76
N VAL A 42 15.34 -8.80 0.85
CA VAL A 42 15.04 -9.97 1.69
C VAL A 42 15.76 -9.94 3.04
N TYR A 43 16.52 -8.89 3.32
CA TYR A 43 17.28 -8.76 4.56
C TYR A 43 16.36 -8.80 5.79
N LYS A 44 16.79 -9.56 6.81
CA LYS A 44 16.20 -9.58 8.15
C LYS A 44 17.34 -9.44 9.16
N HIS A 45 17.17 -8.56 10.15
CA HIS A 45 18.16 -8.39 11.21
C HIS A 45 18.11 -9.61 12.16
N PRO A 46 19.25 -10.21 12.54
CA PRO A 46 19.27 -11.49 13.28
C PRO A 46 18.65 -11.40 14.68
N ASN A 47 18.65 -10.21 15.30
CA ASN A 47 18.18 -10.02 16.67
C ASN A 47 16.73 -9.51 16.77
N TYR A 48 16.04 -9.31 15.66
CA TYR A 48 14.67 -8.78 15.66
C TYR A 48 13.76 -9.67 14.84
N ALA A 49 12.64 -10.09 15.44
CA ALA A 49 11.57 -10.77 14.72
C ALA A 49 10.81 -9.74 13.88
N GLN A 50 11.14 -9.66 12.59
CA GLN A 50 10.57 -8.69 11.67
C GLN A 50 10.35 -9.29 10.27
N ARG A 51 9.40 -8.69 9.54
CA ARG A 51 9.26 -8.94 8.09
C ARG A 51 10.44 -8.29 7.36
N CYS A 52 10.84 -8.85 6.22
CA CYS A 52 11.75 -8.17 5.29
C CYS A 52 10.99 -7.15 4.44
N ILE A 53 11.72 -6.32 3.71
CA ILE A 53 11.13 -5.26 2.85
C ILE A 53 10.22 -5.89 1.78
N ALA A 54 10.61 -7.00 1.17
CA ALA A 54 9.79 -7.70 0.17
C ALA A 54 8.46 -8.21 0.76
N GLU A 55 8.47 -8.76 1.98
CA GLU A 55 7.26 -9.17 2.69
C GLU A 55 6.35 -7.98 3.02
N MET A 56 6.94 -6.84 3.45
CA MET A 56 6.19 -5.62 3.74
C MET A 56 5.53 -5.03 2.50
N ILE A 57 6.23 -4.98 1.37
CA ILE A 57 5.65 -4.53 0.09
C ILE A 57 4.46 -5.40 -0.28
N ASN A 58 4.63 -6.72 -0.24
CA ASN A 58 3.56 -7.65 -0.62
C ASN A 58 2.35 -7.50 0.32
N HIS A 59 2.59 -7.42 1.62
CA HIS A 59 1.55 -7.20 2.62
C HIS A 59 0.83 -5.87 2.46
N ALA A 60 1.54 -4.79 2.11
CA ALA A 60 0.96 -3.47 1.89
C ALA A 60 0.03 -3.45 0.66
N LEU A 61 0.44 -4.11 -0.43
CA LEU A 61 -0.37 -4.24 -1.66
C LEU A 61 -1.65 -5.01 -1.38
N ASP A 62 -1.49 -6.15 -0.72
CA ASP A 62 -2.55 -7.08 -0.41
C ASP A 62 -3.56 -6.50 0.60
N THR A 63 -3.07 -5.81 1.62
CA THR A 63 -3.90 -5.16 2.62
C THR A 63 -4.70 -4.02 2.00
N GLN A 64 -4.07 -3.16 1.19
CA GLN A 64 -4.76 -1.99 0.65
C GLN A 64 -5.80 -2.36 -0.41
N TYR A 65 -5.40 -3.16 -1.40
CA TYR A 65 -6.29 -3.55 -2.48
C TYR A 65 -7.17 -4.75 -2.09
N GLY A 66 -6.57 -5.87 -1.68
CA GLY A 66 -7.30 -7.10 -1.38
C GLY A 66 -8.20 -6.96 -0.16
N PHE A 67 -7.63 -6.61 0.99
CA PHE A 67 -8.37 -6.62 2.25
C PHE A 67 -9.31 -5.41 2.40
N TYR A 68 -8.79 -4.18 2.44
CA TYR A 68 -9.64 -3.02 2.68
C TYR A 68 -10.57 -2.71 1.49
N THR A 69 -10.02 -2.67 0.27
CA THR A 69 -10.81 -2.25 -0.90
C THR A 69 -11.76 -3.35 -1.37
N GLN A 70 -11.26 -4.54 -1.73
CA GLN A 70 -12.12 -5.60 -2.26
C GLN A 70 -12.97 -6.25 -1.17
N ASN A 71 -12.37 -6.64 -0.05
CA ASN A 71 -13.10 -7.38 0.98
C ASN A 71 -13.99 -6.51 1.84
N LEU A 72 -13.45 -5.54 2.56
CA LEU A 72 -14.27 -4.72 3.47
C LEU A 72 -15.22 -3.79 2.70
N VAL A 73 -14.69 -3.03 1.73
CA VAL A 73 -15.48 -2.00 1.03
C VAL A 73 -16.27 -2.54 -0.14
N LEU A 74 -15.94 -3.66 -0.77
CA LEU A 74 -16.77 -4.21 -1.84
C LEU A 74 -17.48 -5.51 -1.47
N GLY A 75 -17.21 -6.07 -0.28
CA GLY A 75 -17.83 -7.31 0.19
C GLY A 75 -17.37 -8.56 -0.59
N GLN A 76 -16.25 -8.47 -1.31
CA GLN A 76 -15.72 -9.59 -2.09
C GLN A 76 -14.90 -10.54 -1.20
N SER A 77 -14.77 -11.79 -1.60
CA SER A 77 -13.88 -12.72 -0.89
C SER A 77 -12.43 -12.26 -1.02
N TYR A 78 -11.75 -12.13 0.12
CA TYR A 78 -10.33 -11.82 0.14
C TYR A 78 -9.53 -12.98 -0.47
N GLN A 79 -8.58 -12.64 -1.33
CA GLN A 79 -7.59 -13.54 -1.90
C GLN A 79 -6.24 -12.82 -1.93
N PRO A 80 -5.14 -13.49 -1.53
CA PRO A 80 -3.82 -12.91 -1.61
C PRO A 80 -3.49 -12.46 -3.03
N LEU A 81 -2.99 -11.23 -3.16
CA LEU A 81 -2.75 -10.64 -4.49
C LEU A 81 -1.59 -11.28 -5.26
N TYR A 82 -0.54 -11.67 -4.53
CA TYR A 82 0.64 -12.34 -5.07
C TYR A 82 1.06 -13.47 -4.13
N ALA A 83 1.31 -14.65 -4.69
CA ALA A 83 1.72 -15.84 -3.93
C ALA A 83 3.20 -15.83 -3.54
N ASP A 84 4.02 -15.09 -4.28
CA ASP A 84 5.47 -14.99 -4.12
C ASP A 84 5.90 -13.58 -3.72
N LEU A 85 7.13 -13.44 -3.23
CA LEU A 85 7.74 -12.15 -2.91
C LEU A 85 8.46 -11.56 -4.13
N PRO A 86 8.48 -10.23 -4.31
CA PRO A 86 9.27 -9.63 -5.38
C PRO A 86 10.77 -9.90 -5.18
N GLY A 87 11.43 -10.44 -6.19
CA GLY A 87 12.86 -10.76 -6.15
C GLY A 87 13.77 -9.58 -6.46
N THR A 88 13.23 -8.52 -7.09
CA THR A 88 13.98 -7.31 -7.46
C THR A 88 13.17 -6.05 -7.20
N VAL A 89 13.85 -4.90 -7.09
CA VAL A 89 13.19 -3.60 -6.97
C VAL A 89 12.33 -3.30 -8.19
N THR A 90 12.83 -3.60 -9.40
CA THR A 90 12.05 -3.42 -10.64
C THR A 90 10.73 -4.19 -10.60
N GLU A 91 10.77 -5.42 -10.12
CA GLU A 91 9.57 -6.23 -9.94
C GLU A 91 8.65 -5.68 -8.86
N ALA A 92 9.19 -5.31 -7.70
CA ALA A 92 8.41 -4.69 -6.62
C ALA A 92 7.71 -3.42 -7.10
N GLN A 93 8.45 -2.53 -7.78
CA GLN A 93 7.89 -1.33 -8.37
C GLN A 93 6.77 -1.68 -9.36
N LYS A 94 6.98 -2.69 -10.24
CA LYS A 94 5.97 -3.15 -11.21
C LYS A 94 4.67 -3.54 -10.51
N ARG A 95 4.76 -4.41 -9.50
CA ARG A 95 3.60 -4.84 -8.69
C ARG A 95 2.91 -3.66 -8.02
N ILE A 96 3.67 -2.69 -7.50
CA ILE A 96 3.14 -1.44 -6.93
C ILE A 96 2.35 -0.64 -7.96
N ALA A 97 2.90 -0.38 -9.14
CA ALA A 97 2.21 0.45 -10.14
C ALA A 97 0.96 -0.24 -10.70
N GLU A 98 1.00 -1.55 -10.91
CA GLU A 98 -0.16 -2.33 -11.35
C GLU A 98 -1.27 -2.32 -10.30
N THR A 99 -0.93 -2.55 -9.03
CA THR A 99 -1.89 -2.54 -7.93
C THR A 99 -2.45 -1.14 -7.71
N PHE A 100 -1.60 -0.11 -7.73
CA PHE A 100 -2.03 1.29 -7.65
C PHE A 100 -3.03 1.64 -8.74
N ALA A 101 -2.75 1.27 -10.00
CA ALA A 101 -3.67 1.51 -11.10
C ALA A 101 -5.03 0.81 -10.88
N LYS A 102 -5.01 -0.46 -10.47
CA LYS A 102 -6.24 -1.21 -10.13
C LYS A 102 -7.01 -0.55 -9.00
N THR A 103 -6.35 -0.19 -7.90
CA THR A 103 -6.96 0.49 -6.75
C THR A 103 -7.63 1.80 -7.18
N VAL A 104 -6.93 2.63 -7.96
CA VAL A 104 -7.44 3.91 -8.45
C VAL A 104 -8.67 3.73 -9.33
N GLU A 105 -8.65 2.77 -10.27
CA GLU A 105 -9.81 2.51 -11.13
C GLU A 105 -11.02 2.00 -10.32
N VAL A 106 -10.79 1.12 -9.34
CA VAL A 106 -11.85 0.69 -8.44
C VAL A 106 -12.41 1.87 -7.66
N TRP A 107 -11.56 2.70 -7.05
CA TRP A 107 -12.01 3.82 -6.22
C TRP A 107 -12.77 4.88 -7.01
N LYS A 108 -12.41 5.12 -8.27
CA LYS A 108 -13.17 5.99 -9.17
C LYS A 108 -14.57 5.46 -9.50
N SER A 109 -14.79 4.15 -9.41
CA SER A 109 -16.08 3.52 -9.69
C SER A 109 -17.01 3.46 -8.47
N LEU A 110 -16.49 3.75 -7.27
CA LEU A 110 -17.25 3.71 -6.02
C LEU A 110 -18.40 4.71 -6.06
N GLN A 111 -19.55 4.28 -5.54
CA GLN A 111 -20.74 5.09 -5.42
C GLN A 111 -20.79 5.76 -4.04
N PRO A 112 -21.54 6.86 -3.86
CA PRO A 112 -21.69 7.51 -2.56
C PRO A 112 -22.06 6.56 -1.40
N LYS A 113 -22.89 5.54 -1.69
CA LYS A 113 -23.28 4.51 -0.72
C LYS A 113 -22.11 3.67 -0.20
N ASP A 114 -21.05 3.50 -0.99
CA ASP A 114 -19.89 2.68 -0.61
C ASP A 114 -19.01 3.37 0.42
N PHE A 115 -19.06 4.70 0.51
CA PHE A 115 -18.32 5.49 1.51
C PHE A 115 -19.03 5.53 2.86
N ILE A 116 -20.37 5.56 2.86
CA ILE A 116 -21.17 5.72 4.09
C ILE A 116 -21.63 4.40 4.70
N LYS A 117 -21.54 3.28 3.96
CA LYS A 117 -22.01 2.01 4.48
C LYS A 117 -21.24 1.58 5.71
N GLU A 118 -21.97 0.98 6.64
CA GLU A 118 -21.41 0.41 7.85
C GLU A 118 -20.79 -0.96 7.54
N ILE A 119 -19.53 -1.13 7.91
CA ILE A 119 -18.78 -2.36 7.82
C ILE A 119 -18.53 -2.85 9.25
N LYS A 120 -18.95 -4.08 9.53
CA LYS A 120 -18.64 -4.77 10.79
C LYS A 120 -17.52 -5.76 10.54
N THR A 121 -16.39 -5.54 11.19
CA THR A 121 -15.24 -6.45 11.10
C THR A 121 -15.43 -7.66 12.01
N GLU A 122 -14.74 -8.75 11.72
CA GLU A 122 -14.81 -9.99 12.51
C GLU A 122 -14.28 -9.81 13.94
N TRP A 123 -13.40 -8.83 14.16
CA TRP A 123 -12.87 -8.46 15.47
C TRP A 123 -13.70 -7.40 16.20
N GLY A 124 -14.93 -7.12 15.73
CA GLY A 124 -15.92 -6.33 16.46
C GLY A 124 -15.83 -4.81 16.30
N GLN A 125 -15.08 -4.31 15.31
CA GLN A 125 -15.09 -2.88 14.97
C GLN A 125 -16.21 -2.55 13.98
N THR A 126 -16.80 -1.38 14.17
CA THR A 126 -17.76 -0.79 13.24
C THR A 126 -17.11 0.43 12.59
N LEU A 127 -17.06 0.44 11.25
CA LEU A 127 -16.42 1.50 10.48
C LEU A 127 -17.23 1.84 9.23
N ALA A 128 -17.24 3.12 8.86
CA ALA A 128 -17.77 3.53 7.56
C ALA A 128 -16.80 3.12 6.43
N GLY A 129 -17.32 2.89 5.23
CA GLY A 129 -16.49 2.55 4.06
C GLY A 129 -15.37 3.56 3.79
N GLU A 130 -15.63 4.85 3.97
CA GLU A 130 -14.60 5.90 3.90
C GLU A 130 -13.47 5.65 4.91
N LEU A 131 -13.80 5.33 6.17
CA LEU A 131 -12.81 5.06 7.21
C LEU A 131 -12.00 3.80 6.88
N ALA A 132 -12.62 2.78 6.28
CA ALA A 132 -11.91 1.59 5.79
C ALA A 132 -10.86 1.95 4.73
N LEU A 133 -11.23 2.78 3.75
CA LEU A 133 -10.32 3.23 2.70
C LEU A 133 -9.22 4.12 3.27
N PHE A 134 -9.53 4.99 4.23
CA PHE A 134 -8.54 5.81 4.91
C PHE A 134 -7.56 4.97 5.74
N GLN A 135 -8.06 3.94 6.46
CA GLN A 135 -7.22 2.97 7.15
C GLN A 135 -6.31 2.22 6.18
N SER A 136 -6.80 1.90 4.97
CA SER A 136 -5.98 1.27 3.94
C SER A 136 -4.77 2.12 3.54
N ILE A 137 -4.94 3.45 3.41
CA ILE A 137 -3.86 4.38 3.07
C ILE A 137 -2.87 4.48 4.22
N THR A 138 -3.38 4.74 5.43
CA THR A 138 -2.55 4.94 6.62
C THR A 138 -1.78 3.68 7.03
N HIS A 139 -2.36 2.49 6.84
CA HIS A 139 -1.67 1.22 7.04
C HIS A 139 -0.55 1.02 6.01
N THR A 140 -0.80 1.29 4.73
CA THR A 140 0.28 1.28 3.72
C THR A 140 1.38 2.28 4.07
N HIS A 141 1.03 3.48 4.55
CA HIS A 141 2.00 4.51 4.94
C HIS A 141 2.80 4.12 6.19
N TYR A 142 2.19 3.41 7.13
CA TYR A 142 2.89 2.80 8.25
C TYR A 142 4.03 1.89 7.78
N HIS A 143 3.81 1.06 6.75
CA HIS A 143 4.86 0.21 6.19
C HIS A 143 6.00 0.98 5.52
N VAL A 144 5.75 2.21 5.01
CA VAL A 144 6.84 3.08 4.53
C VAL A 144 7.83 3.37 5.66
N SER A 145 7.33 3.65 6.86
CA SER A 145 8.16 3.90 8.04
C SER A 145 8.94 2.66 8.48
N GLU A 146 8.30 1.48 8.43
CA GLU A 146 8.98 0.21 8.72
C GLU A 146 10.11 -0.07 7.73
N VAL A 147 9.89 0.18 6.43
CA VAL A 147 10.94 0.02 5.41
C VAL A 147 12.11 0.97 5.68
N CYS A 148 11.85 2.24 6.01
CA CYS A 148 12.90 3.18 6.41
C CYS A 148 13.70 2.67 7.61
N PHE A 149 13.03 2.14 8.62
CA PHE A 149 13.68 1.57 9.80
C PHE A 149 14.56 0.36 9.45
N LEU A 150 14.06 -0.57 8.64
CA LEU A 150 14.82 -1.74 8.18
C LEU A 150 16.08 -1.37 7.41
N ARG A 151 15.99 -0.35 6.55
CA ARG A 151 17.18 0.18 5.85
C ARG A 151 18.19 0.74 6.83
N GLY A 152 17.74 1.46 7.85
CA GLY A 152 18.59 1.95 8.94
C GLY A 152 19.30 0.83 9.68
N LEU A 153 18.58 -0.23 10.05
CA LEU A 153 19.17 -1.42 10.68
C LEU A 153 20.20 -2.14 9.78
N GLY A 154 19.92 -2.21 8.47
CA GLY A 154 20.82 -2.83 7.50
C GLY A 154 22.03 -1.97 7.12
N GLY A 155 22.01 -0.67 7.45
CA GLY A 155 23.03 0.28 7.00
C GLY A 155 22.97 0.57 5.49
N PHE A 156 21.79 0.50 4.88
CA PHE A 156 21.61 0.69 3.44
C PHE A 156 21.32 2.17 3.13
N PRO A 157 22.26 2.94 2.54
CA PRO A 157 22.07 4.36 2.29
C PRO A 157 20.94 4.58 1.28
N THR A 158 20.14 5.63 1.44
CA THR A 158 19.23 6.09 0.37
C THR A 158 19.99 7.02 -0.57
N LYS A 159 19.55 7.15 -1.83
CA LYS A 159 20.12 8.10 -2.79
C LYS A 159 20.16 9.56 -2.33
N VAL A 160 19.38 9.94 -1.31
CA VAL A 160 19.29 11.31 -0.78
C VAL A 160 20.23 11.53 0.42
N MET A 161 20.83 10.46 0.95
CA MET A 161 21.81 10.50 2.05
C MET A 161 23.25 10.19 1.59
N GLY A 162 23.51 10.11 0.28
CA GLY A 162 24.81 9.81 -0.32
C GLY A 162 25.24 10.83 -1.36
#